data_AF-A0A2S8UVE5-F1
#
_entry.id   AF-A0A2S8UVE5-F1
#
_cell.length_a   1.000
_cell.length_b   1.000
_cell.length_c   1.000
_cell.angle_alpha   90.00
_cell.angle_beta   90.00
_cell.angle_gamma   90.00
#
_symmetry.space_group_name_H-M   'P 1'
#
loop_
_entity.id
_entity.type
_entity.pdbx_description
1 polymer ?
#
loop_
_entity_poly.entity_id
_entity_poly.type
_entity_poly.pdbx_seq_one_letter_code
_entity_poly.pdbx_strand_id
1 'polypeptide(L)'
;MIKKIPYKLLAVSTFLTMTTTYAVTPVATFASGIEQTNNGDISLSANEEKMKKALQDAGLFAKSMNDYSCLLINNPDVNFEGIIINGYADLPIKIVQNQKNARAHAVTWDTQVKRKLIDTLTGIIEYDTKFNNYYETLVEAIHTGNGDTLKKGITDLRVEIQKNEEYAKQLIQELTKLKEDIGQDVRAFGSDKDLLQSILKNQGAAVEDDQKRLNEVLAEINYQKGIESKGLDMVKVPFIPTLIAGGIMIGDARSKLGWLEPELAKLSQTVDYKITLNRVVGVAFNNISEMHSAIDKAINNLTYMSTQWHDLDSKYSGVLGHIDNASQKADQNKFKFLALNLNAAKDSWKTLRTDAVTLKEGLKELKVQPVTPQKSRNIGSFSNLLKVL
;
A
#
# COMPACT_ATOMS: atom_id res chain seq x y z
N MET A 1 58.85 -10.70 -3.27
CA MET A 1 58.22 -9.49 -3.84
C MET A 1 57.44 -9.95 -5.06
N ILE A 2 56.12 -9.83 -5.23
CA ILE A 2 55.09 -8.92 -4.71
C ILE A 2 53.86 -9.73 -4.24
N LYS A 3 53.11 -9.14 -3.30
CA LYS A 3 52.10 -9.73 -2.41
C LYS A 3 50.76 -10.06 -3.08
N LYS A 4 50.13 -11.15 -2.63
CA LYS A 4 48.69 -11.41 -2.78
C LYS A 4 47.89 -10.45 -1.90
N ILE A 5 46.84 -9.84 -2.45
CA ILE A 5 45.84 -9.06 -1.71
C ILE A 5 44.56 -9.91 -1.60
N PRO A 6 44.05 -10.20 -0.39
CA PRO A 6 42.70 -10.72 -0.19
C PRO A 6 41.73 -9.57 0.08
N TYR A 7 40.67 -9.44 -0.73
CA TYR A 7 39.60 -8.49 -0.45
C TYR A 7 38.58 -9.08 0.54
N LYS A 8 38.50 -8.40 1.68
CA LYS A 8 37.46 -8.46 2.70
C LYS A 8 36.19 -7.81 2.17
N LEU A 9 35.02 -8.42 2.37
CA LEU A 9 33.85 -7.85 3.07
C LEU A 9 32.65 -8.82 2.95
N LEU A 10 32.43 -9.64 3.97
CA LEU A 10 31.11 -10.17 4.31
C LEU A 10 30.96 -9.97 5.82
N ALA A 11 30.43 -8.81 6.20
CA ALA A 11 29.98 -8.58 7.56
C ALA A 11 28.47 -8.86 7.59
N VAL A 12 28.12 -10.10 7.94
CA VAL A 12 26.76 -10.47 8.36
C VAL A 12 26.61 -9.96 9.79
N SER A 13 25.98 -8.79 9.94
CA SER A 13 25.69 -8.20 11.24
C SER A 13 24.53 -8.94 11.92
N THR A 14 24.91 -9.84 12.83
CA THR A 14 24.39 -10.05 14.19
C THR A 14 22.92 -9.74 14.49
N PHE A 15 22.19 -10.80 14.88
CA PHE A 15 20.98 -10.81 15.70
C PHE A 15 21.06 -9.81 16.86
N LEU A 16 20.02 -8.98 16.98
CA LEU A 16 19.84 -8.09 18.13
C LEU A 16 19.20 -8.86 19.29
N THR A 17 20.02 -9.37 20.21
CA THR A 17 19.56 -9.84 21.52
C THR A 17 19.54 -8.65 22.46
N MET A 18 18.36 -8.11 22.78
CA MET A 18 18.23 -7.05 23.79
C MET A 18 18.32 -7.66 25.19
N THR A 19 19.45 -7.48 25.87
CA THR A 19 19.58 -7.71 27.32
C THR A 19 19.49 -6.38 28.04
N THR A 20 18.46 -6.22 28.87
CA THR A 20 18.28 -5.07 29.77
C THR A 20 19.27 -5.15 30.94
N THR A 21 20.09 -4.13 31.13
CA THR A 21 20.83 -3.91 32.39
C THR A 21 20.40 -2.59 33.02
N TYR A 22 19.85 -2.69 34.23
CA TYR A 22 19.56 -1.59 35.15
C TYR A 22 20.74 -1.32 36.10
N ALA A 23 20.67 -0.14 36.73
CA ALA A 23 21.36 0.39 37.93
C ALA A 23 22.37 1.52 37.59
N VAL A 24 22.39 2.70 38.23
CA VAL A 24 22.14 3.05 39.64
C VAL A 24 21.63 4.51 39.76
N THR A 25 20.79 4.75 40.78
CA THR A 25 20.18 6.00 41.28
C THR A 25 21.15 7.08 41.82
N PRO A 26 20.65 8.31 42.06
CA PRO A 26 20.88 8.98 43.34
C PRO A 26 19.59 9.28 44.12
N VAL A 27 19.71 9.13 45.43
CA VAL A 27 18.70 9.34 46.48
C VAL A 27 18.48 10.84 46.70
N ALA A 28 17.21 11.28 46.65
CA ALA A 28 16.75 12.48 47.34
C ALA A 28 15.38 12.18 47.96
N THR A 29 15.34 12.21 49.29
CA THR A 29 14.21 11.99 50.18
C THR A 29 13.26 13.20 50.17
N PHE A 30 11.94 12.95 50.08
CA PHE A 30 10.84 13.47 50.92
C PHE A 30 9.51 13.71 50.18
N ALA A 31 8.44 13.37 50.92
CA ALA A 31 7.00 13.58 50.73
C ALA A 31 6.22 12.54 49.90
N SER A 32 5.46 11.72 50.62
CA SER A 32 4.52 10.69 50.15
C SER A 32 3.54 11.20 49.08
N GLY A 33 3.84 10.91 47.82
CA GLY A 33 2.89 10.88 46.71
C GLY A 33 2.85 9.46 46.18
N ILE A 34 1.68 8.85 46.19
CA ILE A 34 1.41 7.46 45.80
C ILE A 34 2.23 7.06 44.57
N GLU A 35 3.16 6.13 44.76
CA GLU A 35 3.77 5.36 43.68
C GLU A 35 2.65 4.72 42.85
N GLN A 36 2.44 5.20 41.62
CA GLN A 36 1.75 4.46 40.57
C GLN A 36 2.69 3.38 40.04
N THR A 37 2.98 2.38 40.85
CA THR A 37 3.74 1.19 40.45
C THR A 37 2.77 0.14 39.91
N ASN A 38 2.27 0.37 38.69
CA ASN A 38 1.89 -0.71 37.78
C ASN A 38 2.21 -0.27 36.35
N ASN A 39 3.15 -0.98 35.72
CA ASN A 39 4.00 -0.53 34.61
C ASN A 39 3.37 -0.80 33.24
N GLY A 40 2.09 -0.46 33.06
CA GLY A 40 1.38 -0.55 31.78
C GLY A 40 1.16 0.84 31.19
N ASP A 41 1.48 1.04 29.91
CA ASP A 41 1.12 2.26 29.19
C ASP A 41 -0.41 2.43 29.21
N ILE A 42 -0.91 3.50 29.86
CA ILE A 42 -2.34 3.83 30.00
C ILE A 42 -2.84 4.81 28.92
N SER A 43 -2.08 4.98 27.83
CA SER A 43 -2.49 5.85 26.74
C SER A 43 -3.74 5.30 26.02
N LEU A 44 -4.73 6.16 25.84
CA LEU A 44 -5.93 5.90 25.03
C LEU A 44 -5.74 6.25 23.55
N SER A 45 -4.58 6.79 23.20
CA SER A 45 -4.23 7.24 21.84
C SER A 45 -3.41 6.18 21.12
N ALA A 46 -3.61 6.10 19.80
CA ALA A 46 -2.64 5.42 18.95
C ALA A 46 -1.31 6.18 18.91
N ASN A 47 -0.25 5.53 18.40
CA ASN A 47 0.93 6.27 17.97
C ASN A 47 0.61 7.02 16.67
N GLU A 48 0.25 8.29 16.80
CA GLU A 48 -0.25 9.12 15.70
C GLU A 48 0.73 9.22 14.53
N GLU A 49 2.01 9.47 14.80
CA GLU A 49 3.03 9.65 13.77
C GLU A 49 3.18 8.39 12.91
N LYS A 50 3.30 7.22 13.56
CA LYS A 50 3.46 5.97 12.84
C LYS A 50 2.16 5.53 12.16
N MET A 51 0.99 5.77 12.75
CA MET A 51 -0.30 5.50 12.11
C MET A 51 -0.51 6.39 10.88
N LYS A 52 -0.16 7.67 10.97
CA LYS A 52 -0.18 8.60 9.84
C LYS A 52 0.75 8.14 8.72
N LYS A 53 1.96 7.69 9.06
CA LYS A 53 2.89 7.13 8.08
C LYS A 53 2.31 5.87 7.41
N ALA A 54 1.71 4.97 8.18
CA ALA A 54 1.06 3.78 7.64
C ALA A 54 -0.12 4.13 6.70
N LEU A 55 -0.92 5.16 7.04
CA LEU A 55 -1.99 5.66 6.17
C LEU A 55 -1.45 6.27 4.88
N GLN A 56 -0.36 7.03 4.95
CA GLN A 56 0.32 7.56 3.75
C GLN A 56 0.79 6.42 2.85
N ASP A 57 1.48 5.44 3.41
CA ASP A 57 1.99 4.28 2.68
C ASP A 57 0.84 3.45 2.07
N ALA A 58 -0.29 3.32 2.77
CA ALA A 58 -1.51 2.72 2.23
C ALA A 58 -2.04 3.47 0.99
N GLY A 59 -2.01 4.80 1.01
CA GLY A 59 -2.38 5.63 -0.14
C GLY A 59 -1.44 5.45 -1.33
N LEU A 60 -0.13 5.38 -1.08
CA LEU A 60 0.87 5.13 -2.12
C LEU A 60 0.64 3.80 -2.82
N PHE A 61 0.44 2.78 -2.00
CA PHE A 61 0.17 1.43 -2.44
C PHE A 61 -1.11 1.39 -3.26
N ALA A 62 -2.22 1.92 -2.74
CA ALA A 62 -3.51 1.92 -3.42
C ALA A 62 -3.47 2.60 -4.79
N LYS A 63 -2.82 3.76 -4.90
CA LYS A 63 -2.66 4.46 -6.17
C LYS A 63 -1.86 3.61 -7.16
N SER A 64 -0.70 3.10 -6.74
CA SER A 64 0.16 2.27 -7.59
C SER A 64 -0.58 1.06 -8.13
N MET A 65 -1.31 0.35 -7.26
CA MET A 65 -2.09 -0.81 -7.65
C MET A 65 -3.23 -0.48 -8.61
N ASN A 66 -3.91 0.66 -8.41
CA ASN A 66 -4.92 1.12 -9.36
C ASN A 66 -4.33 1.43 -10.74
N ASP A 67 -3.18 2.10 -10.78
CA ASP A 67 -2.48 2.42 -12.03
C ASP A 67 -2.09 1.14 -12.77
N TYR A 68 -1.46 0.17 -12.07
CA TYR A 68 -1.09 -1.12 -12.68
C TYR A 68 -2.30 -1.93 -13.12
N SER A 69 -3.38 -1.95 -12.32
CA SER A 69 -4.63 -2.63 -12.69
C SER A 69 -5.21 -2.02 -13.98
N CYS A 70 -5.30 -0.70 -14.05
CA CYS A 70 -5.75 0.03 -15.22
C CYS A 70 -4.93 -0.33 -16.47
N LEU A 71 -3.60 -0.37 -16.35
CA LEU A 71 -2.72 -0.74 -17.45
C LEU A 71 -2.91 -2.20 -17.88
N LEU A 72 -3.03 -3.15 -16.95
CA LEU A 72 -3.21 -4.57 -17.28
C LEU A 72 -4.55 -4.84 -17.98
N ILE A 73 -5.61 -4.18 -17.50
CA ILE A 73 -6.97 -4.36 -18.04
C ILE A 73 -7.11 -3.73 -19.42
N ASN A 74 -6.53 -2.54 -19.63
CA ASN A 74 -6.78 -1.74 -20.83
C ASN A 74 -5.74 -1.86 -21.94
N ASN A 75 -4.57 -2.46 -21.66
CA ASN A 75 -3.59 -2.73 -22.72
C ASN A 75 -4.10 -3.81 -23.70
N PRO A 76 -3.67 -3.76 -24.98
CA PRO A 76 -4.11 -4.69 -26.01
C PRO A 76 -3.90 -6.16 -25.65
N ASP A 77 -4.76 -7.03 -26.19
CA ASP A 77 -4.57 -8.47 -26.13
C ASP A 77 -3.30 -8.87 -26.89
N VAL A 78 -2.55 -9.83 -26.34
CA VAL A 78 -1.42 -10.40 -27.04
C VAL A 78 -1.92 -11.11 -28.31
N ASN A 79 -1.34 -10.76 -29.46
CA ASN A 79 -1.66 -11.39 -30.74
C ASN A 79 -0.38 -11.91 -31.42
N PHE A 80 -0.39 -13.19 -31.80
CA PHE A 80 0.71 -13.87 -32.49
C PHE A 80 0.47 -13.99 -34.01
N GLU A 81 -0.56 -13.34 -34.54
CA GLU A 81 -0.83 -13.32 -35.98
C GLU A 81 0.38 -12.82 -36.77
N GLY A 82 0.78 -13.60 -37.78
CA GLY A 82 1.98 -13.34 -38.59
C GLY A 82 3.32 -13.63 -37.91
N ILE A 83 3.34 -14.07 -36.65
CA ILE A 83 4.57 -14.37 -35.90
C ILE A 83 4.91 -15.86 -36.06
N ILE A 84 6.12 -16.14 -36.53
CA ILE A 84 6.63 -17.51 -36.62
C ILE A 84 7.25 -17.87 -35.26
N ILE A 85 6.87 -18.99 -34.64
CA ILE A 85 7.36 -19.42 -33.32
C ILE A 85 8.10 -20.76 -33.46
N ASN A 86 9.20 -20.75 -34.22
CA ASN A 86 9.98 -21.93 -34.63
C ASN A 86 10.27 -22.91 -33.48
N GLY A 87 9.57 -24.05 -33.45
CA GLY A 87 9.82 -25.13 -32.48
C GLY A 87 9.23 -24.94 -31.08
N TYR A 88 8.48 -23.86 -30.83
CA TYR A 88 7.88 -23.55 -29.53
C TYR A 88 6.36 -23.36 -29.64
N ALA A 89 5.67 -24.34 -30.21
CA ALA A 89 4.24 -24.24 -30.56
C ALA A 89 3.31 -23.94 -29.37
N ASP A 90 3.75 -24.22 -28.15
CA ASP A 90 3.03 -23.96 -26.90
C ASP A 90 3.19 -22.53 -26.37
N LEU A 91 4.26 -21.81 -26.76
CA LEU A 91 4.59 -20.49 -26.24
C LEU A 91 3.48 -19.44 -26.47
N PRO A 92 2.80 -19.37 -27.65
CA PRO A 92 1.71 -18.42 -27.85
C PRO A 92 0.58 -18.58 -26.83
N ILE A 93 0.17 -19.84 -26.59
CA ILE A 93 -0.91 -20.16 -25.64
C ILE A 93 -0.48 -19.79 -24.22
N LYS A 94 0.77 -20.09 -23.85
CA LYS A 94 1.33 -19.73 -22.54
C LYS A 94 1.34 -18.22 -22.31
N ILE A 95 1.86 -17.43 -23.25
CA ILE A 95 1.90 -15.96 -23.11
C ILE A 95 0.49 -15.35 -23.03
N VAL A 96 -0.44 -15.83 -23.86
CA VAL A 96 -1.84 -15.39 -23.78
C VAL A 96 -2.43 -15.72 -22.41
N GLN A 97 -2.14 -16.91 -21.87
CA GLN A 97 -2.59 -17.29 -20.54
C GLN A 97 -1.94 -16.45 -19.44
N ASN A 98 -0.64 -16.14 -19.55
CA ASN A 98 0.06 -15.28 -18.62
C ASN A 98 -0.55 -13.87 -18.56
N GLN A 99 -0.92 -13.29 -19.71
CA GLN A 99 -1.64 -12.02 -19.75
C GLN A 99 -3.02 -12.13 -19.09
N LYS A 100 -3.76 -13.22 -19.33
CA LYS A 100 -5.06 -13.47 -18.68
C LYS A 100 -4.93 -13.59 -17.16
N ASN A 101 -3.92 -14.31 -16.68
CA ASN A 101 -3.64 -14.44 -15.25
C ASN A 101 -3.31 -13.07 -14.64
N ALA A 102 -2.45 -12.28 -15.27
CA ALA A 102 -2.11 -10.93 -14.82
C ALA A 102 -3.37 -10.02 -14.71
N ARG A 103 -4.28 -10.10 -15.69
CA ARG A 103 -5.57 -9.38 -15.64
C ARG A 103 -6.49 -9.90 -14.54
N ALA A 104 -6.52 -11.22 -14.31
CA ALA A 104 -7.31 -11.79 -13.22
C ALA A 104 -6.81 -11.27 -11.85
N HIS A 105 -5.50 -11.16 -11.65
CA HIS A 105 -4.91 -10.58 -10.44
C HIS A 105 -5.26 -9.10 -10.25
N ALA A 106 -5.24 -8.33 -11.34
CA ALA A 106 -5.72 -6.94 -11.35
C ALA A 106 -7.19 -6.82 -10.91
N VAL A 107 -8.05 -7.72 -11.40
CA VAL A 107 -9.47 -7.78 -10.99
C VAL A 107 -9.61 -8.19 -9.52
N THR A 108 -8.81 -9.14 -9.03
CA THR A 108 -8.79 -9.53 -7.60
C THR A 108 -8.42 -8.35 -6.71
N TRP A 109 -7.40 -7.57 -7.09
CA TRP A 109 -7.09 -6.31 -6.43
C TRP A 109 -8.31 -5.38 -6.39
N ASP A 110 -8.90 -5.09 -7.54
CA ASP A 110 -9.96 -4.08 -7.66
C ASP A 110 -11.26 -4.45 -6.93
N THR A 111 -11.60 -5.73 -6.91
CA THR A 111 -12.90 -6.20 -6.42
C THR A 111 -12.87 -6.76 -4.99
N GLN A 112 -11.71 -7.21 -4.52
CA GLN A 112 -11.56 -7.88 -3.22
C GLN A 112 -10.60 -7.12 -2.30
N VAL A 113 -9.31 -7.05 -2.64
CA VAL A 113 -8.28 -6.50 -1.73
C VAL A 113 -8.51 -5.01 -1.48
N LYS A 114 -8.84 -4.23 -2.51
CA LYS A 114 -9.18 -2.80 -2.38
C LYS A 114 -10.36 -2.57 -1.43
N ARG A 115 -11.35 -3.48 -1.42
CA ARG A 115 -12.48 -3.41 -0.48
C ARG A 115 -12.03 -3.64 0.96
N LYS A 116 -11.18 -4.64 1.21
CA LYS A 116 -10.61 -4.88 2.55
C LYS A 116 -9.82 -3.67 3.07
N LEU A 117 -9.06 -3.01 2.21
CA LEU A 117 -8.40 -1.75 2.57
C LEU A 117 -9.42 -0.66 2.96
N ILE A 118 -10.50 -0.51 2.19
CA ILE A 118 -11.59 0.44 2.51
C ILE A 118 -12.27 0.08 3.85
N ASP A 119 -12.46 -1.21 4.15
CA ASP A 119 -13.05 -1.67 5.41
C ASP A 119 -12.14 -1.30 6.60
N THR A 120 -10.83 -1.54 6.49
CA THR A 120 -9.84 -1.14 7.51
C THR A 120 -9.85 0.38 7.77
N LEU A 121 -9.93 1.20 6.71
CA LEU A 121 -10.04 2.65 6.85
C LEU A 121 -11.37 3.08 7.47
N THR A 122 -12.45 2.39 7.11
CA THR A 122 -13.77 2.62 7.71
C THR A 122 -13.75 2.34 9.20
N GLY A 123 -13.04 1.29 9.62
CA GLY A 123 -12.81 0.96 11.01
C GLY A 123 -12.19 2.09 11.85
N ILE A 124 -11.17 2.78 11.32
CA ILE A 124 -10.56 3.95 11.98
C ILE A 124 -11.60 5.08 12.16
N ILE A 125 -12.42 5.32 11.14
CA ILE A 125 -13.45 6.38 11.13
C ILE A 125 -14.57 6.04 12.13
N GLU A 126 -15.02 4.79 12.15
CA GLU A 126 -16.04 4.30 13.09
C GLU A 126 -15.53 4.36 14.53
N TYR A 127 -14.26 4.02 14.75
CA TYR A 127 -13.62 4.10 16.06
C TYR A 127 -13.62 5.53 16.61
N ASP A 128 -13.12 6.50 15.84
CA ASP A 128 -13.16 7.91 16.25
C ASP A 128 -14.59 8.38 16.52
N THR A 129 -15.55 7.99 15.68
CA THR A 129 -16.96 8.34 15.89
C THR A 129 -17.45 7.85 17.26
N LYS A 130 -17.16 6.59 17.59
CA LYS A 130 -17.56 5.99 18.86
C LYS A 130 -16.83 6.66 20.03
N PHE A 131 -15.52 6.88 19.91
CA PHE A 131 -14.73 7.59 20.91
C PHE A 131 -15.30 8.98 21.19
N ASN A 132 -15.61 9.75 20.15
CA ASN A 132 -16.17 11.08 20.27
C ASN A 132 -17.55 11.07 20.92
N ASN A 133 -18.40 10.07 20.63
CA ASN A 133 -19.71 9.91 21.26
C ASN A 133 -19.62 9.58 22.75
N TYR A 134 -18.59 8.85 23.19
CA TYR A 134 -18.37 8.56 24.61
C TYR A 134 -17.65 9.68 25.36
N TYR A 135 -16.99 10.61 24.66
CA TYR A 135 -16.06 11.56 25.26
C TYR A 135 -16.67 12.37 26.41
N GLU A 136 -17.80 13.05 26.19
CA GLU A 136 -18.42 13.90 27.23
C GLU A 136 -18.86 13.07 28.44
N THR A 137 -19.49 11.92 28.20
CA THR A 137 -19.91 10.97 29.24
C THR A 137 -18.73 10.45 30.07
N LEU A 138 -17.59 10.16 29.43
CA LEU A 138 -16.37 9.71 30.10
C LEU A 138 -15.72 10.85 30.92
N VAL A 139 -15.72 12.07 30.38
CA VAL A 139 -15.26 13.26 31.11
C VAL A 139 -16.14 13.49 32.35
N GLU A 140 -17.46 13.44 32.22
CA GLU A 140 -18.38 13.60 33.35
C GLU A 140 -18.14 12.51 34.40
N ALA A 141 -18.02 11.26 33.98
CA ALA A 141 -17.77 10.14 34.88
C ALA A 141 -16.44 10.27 35.65
N ILE A 142 -15.41 10.88 35.06
CA ILE A 142 -14.17 11.22 35.78
C ILE A 142 -14.45 12.25 36.88
N HIS A 143 -15.22 13.30 36.59
CA HIS A 143 -15.53 14.38 37.53
C HIS A 143 -16.43 13.92 38.68
N THR A 144 -17.41 13.06 38.40
CA THR A 144 -18.37 12.57 39.40
C THR A 144 -17.88 11.31 40.13
N GLY A 145 -16.70 10.78 39.78
CA GLY A 145 -16.17 9.57 40.40
C GLY A 145 -16.95 8.29 40.02
N ASN A 146 -17.60 8.24 38.85
CA ASN A 146 -18.45 7.14 38.41
C ASN A 146 -17.64 6.05 37.67
N GLY A 147 -17.07 5.13 38.43
CA GLY A 147 -16.23 4.04 37.91
C GLY A 147 -16.96 3.08 36.95
N ASP A 148 -18.24 2.79 37.20
CA ASP A 148 -19.03 1.88 36.37
C ASP A 148 -19.21 2.42 34.94
N THR A 149 -19.45 3.73 34.82
CA THR A 149 -19.58 4.40 33.52
C THR A 149 -18.25 4.41 32.76
N LEU A 150 -17.13 4.66 33.47
CA LEU A 150 -15.80 4.58 32.87
C LEU A 150 -15.50 3.16 32.38
N LYS A 151 -15.76 2.15 33.22
CA LYS A 151 -15.53 0.74 32.88
C LYS A 151 -16.34 0.33 31.65
N LYS A 152 -17.61 0.71 31.59
CA LYS A 152 -18.47 0.42 30.45
C LYS A 152 -17.96 1.09 29.18
N GLY A 153 -17.68 2.40 29.21
CA GLY A 153 -17.23 3.13 28.01
C GLY A 153 -15.88 2.63 27.49
N ILE A 154 -14.90 2.36 28.36
CA ILE A 154 -13.61 1.79 27.96
C ILE A 154 -13.77 0.37 27.41
N THR A 155 -14.66 -0.44 28.00
CA THR A 155 -14.98 -1.79 27.47
C THR A 155 -15.59 -1.72 26.07
N ASP A 156 -16.56 -0.82 25.87
CA ASP A 156 -17.23 -0.66 24.57
C ASP A 156 -16.28 -0.16 23.47
N LEU A 157 -15.31 0.70 23.81
CA LEU A 157 -14.25 1.12 22.90
C LEU A 157 -13.26 0.00 22.59
N ARG A 158 -12.90 -0.80 23.60
CA ARG A 158 -12.03 -1.96 23.43
C ARG A 158 -12.62 -3.00 22.46
N VAL A 159 -13.94 -3.21 22.47
CA VAL A 159 -14.62 -4.08 21.50
C VAL A 159 -14.39 -3.58 20.05
N GLU A 160 -14.41 -2.27 19.79
CA GLU A 160 -14.10 -1.75 18.44
C GLU A 160 -12.61 -1.88 18.09
N ILE A 161 -11.71 -1.73 19.07
CA ILE A 161 -10.27 -1.97 18.87
C ILE A 161 -10.05 -3.40 18.36
N GLN A 162 -10.67 -4.40 18.99
CA GLN A 162 -10.56 -5.80 18.60
C GLN A 162 -11.13 -6.06 17.20
N LYS A 163 -12.27 -5.44 16.87
CA LYS A 163 -12.85 -5.48 15.53
C LYS A 163 -11.91 -4.88 14.47
N ASN A 164 -11.26 -3.77 14.78
CA ASN A 164 -10.30 -3.13 13.89
C ASN A 164 -8.99 -3.92 13.73
N GLU A 165 -8.55 -4.60 14.79
CA GLU A 165 -7.45 -5.56 14.72
C GLU A 165 -7.75 -6.67 13.72
N GLU A 166 -8.98 -7.20 13.75
CA GLU A 166 -9.43 -8.24 12.81
C GLU A 166 -9.48 -7.73 11.37
N TYR A 167 -9.98 -6.51 11.12
CA TYR A 167 -9.92 -5.90 9.79
C TYR A 167 -8.49 -5.77 9.26
N ALA A 168 -7.56 -5.32 10.10
CA ALA A 168 -6.16 -5.21 9.72
C ALA A 168 -5.54 -6.59 9.42
N LYS A 169 -5.81 -7.61 10.24
CA LYS A 169 -5.34 -8.99 10.00
C LYS A 169 -5.87 -9.56 8.69
N GLN A 170 -7.17 -9.41 8.42
CA GLN A 170 -7.77 -9.88 7.17
C GLN A 170 -7.16 -9.19 5.94
N LEU A 171 -6.91 -7.88 6.02
CA LEU A 171 -6.23 -7.17 4.94
C LEU A 171 -4.83 -7.76 4.67
N ILE A 172 -4.03 -8.00 5.71
CA ILE A 172 -2.69 -8.58 5.55
C ILE A 172 -2.75 -10.00 4.98
N GLN A 173 -3.73 -10.81 5.40
CA GLN A 173 -3.93 -12.16 4.85
C GLN A 173 -4.26 -12.13 3.35
N GLU A 174 -5.20 -11.29 2.92
CA GLU A 174 -5.57 -11.17 1.51
C GLU A 174 -4.43 -10.61 0.65
N LEU A 175 -3.66 -9.67 1.18
CA LEU A 175 -2.45 -9.18 0.52
C LEU A 175 -1.40 -10.29 0.36
N THR A 176 -1.18 -11.08 1.41
CA THR A 176 -0.22 -12.19 1.38
C THR A 176 -0.62 -13.24 0.35
N LYS A 177 -1.90 -13.62 0.32
CA LYS A 177 -2.44 -14.56 -0.66
C LYS A 177 -2.26 -14.05 -2.09
N LEU A 178 -2.67 -12.80 -2.35
CA LEU A 178 -2.52 -12.20 -3.69
C LEU A 178 -1.04 -12.13 -4.11
N LYS A 179 -0.13 -11.81 -3.19
CA LYS A 179 1.32 -11.82 -3.46
C LYS A 179 1.79 -13.21 -3.86
N GLU A 180 1.43 -14.24 -3.11
CA GLU A 180 1.85 -15.62 -3.39
C GLU A 180 1.35 -16.10 -4.75
N ASP A 181 0.07 -15.84 -5.06
CA ASP A 181 -0.55 -16.20 -6.34
C ASP A 181 0.15 -15.49 -7.51
N ILE A 182 0.37 -14.17 -7.40
CA ILE A 182 1.10 -13.40 -8.42
C ILE A 182 2.55 -13.89 -8.55
N GLY A 183 3.22 -14.20 -7.45
CA GLY A 183 4.63 -14.57 -7.45
C GLY A 183 4.90 -15.85 -8.25
N GLN A 184 3.96 -16.80 -8.27
CA GLN A 184 4.06 -18.00 -9.10
C GLN A 184 3.93 -17.66 -10.59
N ASP A 185 2.91 -16.88 -10.95
CA ASP A 185 2.64 -16.50 -12.34
C ASP A 185 3.73 -15.59 -12.92
N VAL A 186 4.30 -14.66 -12.15
CA VAL A 186 5.39 -13.78 -12.59
C VAL A 186 6.63 -14.57 -13.01
N ARG A 187 6.99 -15.63 -12.28
CA ARG A 187 8.16 -16.46 -12.63
C ARG A 187 7.96 -17.21 -13.94
N ALA A 188 6.78 -17.79 -14.13
CA ALA A 188 6.42 -18.45 -15.38
C ALA A 188 6.41 -17.45 -16.54
N PHE A 189 5.75 -16.30 -16.34
CA PHE A 189 5.65 -15.26 -17.35
C PHE A 189 7.00 -14.67 -17.74
N GLY A 190 7.91 -14.45 -16.78
CA GLY A 190 9.26 -13.98 -17.06
C GLY A 190 10.03 -14.92 -17.98
N SER A 191 9.96 -16.23 -17.70
CA SER A 191 10.61 -17.27 -18.50
C SER A 191 10.07 -17.31 -19.93
N ASP A 192 8.74 -17.27 -20.08
CA ASP A 192 8.10 -17.28 -21.40
C ASP A 192 8.39 -15.98 -22.18
N LYS A 193 8.40 -14.82 -21.50
CA LYS A 193 8.74 -13.52 -22.11
C LYS A 193 10.18 -13.52 -22.65
N ASP A 194 11.14 -14.00 -21.86
CA ASP A 194 12.55 -14.01 -22.26
C ASP A 194 12.79 -14.97 -23.44
N LEU A 195 12.06 -16.09 -23.46
CA LEU A 195 12.05 -17.00 -24.61
C LEU A 195 11.46 -16.34 -25.87
N LEU A 196 10.33 -15.64 -25.74
CA LEU A 196 9.73 -14.89 -26.84
C LEU A 196 10.72 -13.85 -27.39
N GLN A 197 11.33 -13.05 -26.51
CA GLN A 197 12.31 -12.04 -26.90
C GLN A 197 13.47 -12.67 -27.68
N SER A 198 13.98 -13.82 -27.22
CA SER A 198 15.05 -14.56 -27.89
C SER A 198 14.65 -15.05 -29.30
N ILE A 199 13.43 -15.56 -29.45
CA ILE A 199 12.90 -16.00 -30.75
C ILE A 199 12.79 -14.82 -31.72
N LEU A 200 12.23 -13.69 -31.27
CA LEU A 200 12.06 -12.50 -32.10
C LEU A 200 13.41 -11.90 -32.51
N LYS A 201 14.38 -11.87 -31.59
CA LYS A 201 15.77 -11.48 -31.87
C LYS A 201 16.39 -12.35 -32.97
N ASN A 202 16.25 -13.67 -32.86
CA ASN A 202 16.78 -14.62 -33.85
C ASN A 202 16.12 -14.47 -35.24
N GLN A 203 14.97 -13.80 -35.32
CA GLN A 203 14.30 -13.45 -36.57
C GLN A 203 14.66 -12.05 -37.09
N GLY A 204 15.72 -11.43 -36.56
CA GLY A 204 16.24 -10.15 -36.98
C GLY A 204 15.49 -8.93 -36.43
N ALA A 205 14.55 -9.09 -35.49
CA ALA A 205 13.90 -7.96 -34.85
C ALA A 205 14.84 -7.30 -33.84
N ALA A 206 14.90 -5.96 -33.84
CA ALA A 206 15.72 -5.15 -32.93
C ALA A 206 15.10 -5.05 -31.51
N VAL A 207 14.63 -6.17 -30.96
CA VAL A 207 13.86 -6.23 -29.70
C VAL A 207 14.68 -5.89 -28.47
N GLU A 208 16.00 -6.07 -28.48
CA GLU A 208 16.85 -5.80 -27.31
C GLU A 208 16.93 -4.32 -26.98
N ASP A 209 17.27 -3.49 -27.97
CA ASP A 209 17.36 -2.03 -27.80
C ASP A 209 16.00 -1.42 -27.48
N ASP A 210 14.94 -1.93 -28.11
CA ASP A 210 13.57 -1.50 -27.85
C ASP A 210 13.09 -1.87 -26.44
N GLN A 211 13.35 -3.10 -26.01
CA GLN A 211 13.00 -3.56 -24.66
C GLN A 211 13.77 -2.79 -23.60
N LYS A 212 15.06 -2.52 -23.82
CA LYS A 212 15.86 -1.70 -22.91
C LYS A 212 15.25 -0.31 -22.74
N ARG A 213 14.91 0.33 -23.87
CA ARG A 213 14.26 1.65 -23.89
C ARG A 213 12.92 1.64 -23.14
N LEU A 214 12.08 0.65 -23.42
CA LEU A 214 10.80 0.49 -22.74
C LEU A 214 10.99 0.31 -21.23
N ASN A 215 11.93 -0.54 -20.81
CA ASN A 215 12.21 -0.78 -19.39
C ASN A 215 12.73 0.48 -18.68
N GLU A 216 13.61 1.25 -19.32
CA GLU A 216 14.11 2.52 -18.77
C GLU A 216 12.95 3.51 -18.55
N VAL A 217 12.06 3.67 -19.54
CA VAL A 217 10.88 4.53 -19.41
C VAL A 217 9.93 4.05 -18.30
N LEU A 218 9.64 2.74 -18.24
CA LEU A 218 8.75 2.17 -17.22
C LEU A 218 9.35 2.29 -15.81
N ALA A 219 10.65 2.03 -15.66
CA ALA A 219 11.36 2.17 -14.39
C ALA A 219 11.33 3.62 -13.90
N GLU A 220 11.50 4.57 -14.80
CA GLU A 220 11.48 5.99 -14.45
C GLU A 220 10.08 6.48 -14.06
N ILE A 221 9.06 6.07 -14.81
CA ILE A 221 7.65 6.31 -14.43
C ILE A 221 7.39 5.77 -13.01
N ASN A 222 7.88 4.57 -12.70
CA ASN A 222 7.68 3.94 -11.39
C ASN A 222 8.49 4.58 -10.26
N TYR A 223 9.76 4.93 -10.49
CA TYR A 223 10.60 5.63 -9.51
C TYR A 223 9.94 6.91 -9.03
N GLN A 224 9.35 7.63 -9.97
CA GLN A 224 8.80 8.95 -9.72
C GLN A 224 7.43 8.92 -9.07
N LYS A 225 6.63 7.88 -9.34
CA LYS A 225 5.44 7.56 -8.52
C LYS A 225 5.80 7.47 -7.05
N GLY A 226 7.02 7.06 -6.68
CA GLY A 226 7.48 7.05 -5.29
C GLY A 226 7.92 8.41 -4.73
N ILE A 227 8.23 9.40 -5.58
CA ILE A 227 8.74 10.73 -5.18
C ILE A 227 7.63 11.78 -5.14
N GLU A 228 6.78 11.81 -6.17
CA GLU A 228 5.66 12.76 -6.29
C GLU A 228 4.56 12.49 -5.26
N SER A 229 4.67 11.36 -4.57
CA SER A 229 3.67 10.85 -3.69
C SER A 229 3.75 11.35 -2.26
N LYS A 230 3.96 12.65 -2.07
CA LYS A 230 3.98 13.22 -0.72
C LYS A 230 2.57 13.60 -0.31
N GLY A 231 2.07 12.90 0.71
CA GLY A 231 0.80 13.22 1.37
C GLY A 231 -0.39 12.41 0.88
N LEU A 232 -1.48 12.51 1.62
CA LEU A 232 -2.68 11.67 1.44
C LEU A 232 -3.51 12.09 0.22
N ASP A 233 -3.43 13.35 -0.22
CA ASP A 233 -4.22 13.85 -1.36
C ASP A 233 -3.76 13.27 -2.72
N MET A 234 -2.60 12.60 -2.77
CA MET A 234 -2.14 11.97 -4.02
C MET A 234 -3.14 10.94 -4.57
N VAL A 235 -3.90 10.25 -3.70
CA VAL A 235 -4.90 9.28 -4.18
C VAL A 235 -6.03 9.90 -5.00
N LYS A 236 -6.22 11.23 -4.92
CA LYS A 236 -7.20 11.99 -5.71
C LYS A 236 -6.65 12.42 -7.08
N VAL A 237 -5.34 12.29 -7.32
CA VAL A 237 -4.73 12.70 -8.59
C VAL A 237 -5.14 11.70 -9.68
N PRO A 238 -5.83 12.14 -10.75
CA PRO A 238 -6.31 11.25 -11.79
C PRO A 238 -5.15 10.63 -12.55
N PHE A 239 -5.26 9.34 -12.87
CA PHE A 239 -4.32 8.63 -13.72
C PHE A 239 -4.60 8.93 -15.20
N ILE A 240 -3.60 9.42 -15.93
CA ILE A 240 -3.70 9.58 -17.39
C ILE A 240 -2.58 8.77 -18.05
N PRO A 241 -2.88 7.67 -18.76
CA PRO A 241 -1.85 6.87 -19.40
C PRO A 241 -1.28 7.56 -20.65
N THR A 242 0.01 7.39 -20.86
CA THR A 242 0.71 7.74 -22.10
C THR A 242 0.57 6.59 -23.10
N LEU A 243 0.18 6.91 -24.33
CA LEU A 243 0.08 5.95 -25.44
C LEU A 243 1.36 5.94 -26.25
N ILE A 244 1.82 4.74 -26.61
CA ILE A 244 2.92 4.50 -27.55
C ILE A 244 2.42 3.70 -28.76
N ALA A 245 3.31 3.45 -29.74
CA ALA A 245 2.95 2.70 -30.94
C ALA A 245 2.40 1.31 -30.61
N GLY A 246 1.37 0.89 -31.34
CA GLY A 246 0.62 -0.33 -31.06
C GLY A 246 -0.58 -0.12 -30.12
N GLY A 247 -0.89 1.11 -29.72
CA GLY A 247 -2.00 1.41 -28.80
C GLY A 247 -1.72 0.99 -27.36
N ILE A 248 -0.43 0.89 -27.00
CA ILE A 248 0.03 0.40 -25.71
C ILE A 248 0.06 1.57 -24.72
N MET A 249 -0.50 1.37 -23.54
CA MET A 249 -0.48 2.30 -22.41
C MET A 249 0.68 1.95 -21.46
N ILE A 250 1.52 2.92 -21.11
CA ILE A 250 2.73 2.69 -20.28
C ILE A 250 2.75 3.43 -18.93
N GLY A 251 1.70 4.18 -18.61
CA GLY A 251 1.56 4.93 -17.36
C GLY A 251 1.55 6.44 -17.53
N ASP A 252 1.37 7.16 -16.42
CA ASP A 252 1.36 8.63 -16.41
C ASP A 252 2.77 9.18 -16.48
N ALA A 253 3.06 9.91 -17.57
CA ALA A 253 4.34 10.57 -17.81
C ALA A 253 4.21 12.10 -17.84
N ARG A 254 3.05 12.67 -17.46
CA ARG A 254 2.73 14.11 -17.64
C ARG A 254 3.70 15.04 -16.93
N SER A 255 4.12 14.71 -15.71
CA SER A 255 5.08 15.53 -14.96
C SER A 255 6.48 15.57 -15.58
N LYS A 256 6.72 14.80 -16.66
CA LYS A 256 8.07 14.43 -17.12
C LYS A 256 8.24 14.36 -18.64
N LEU A 257 7.33 14.99 -19.38
CA LEU A 257 7.43 15.07 -20.83
C LEU A 257 8.79 15.63 -21.27
N GLY A 258 9.37 16.64 -20.61
CA GLY A 258 10.60 17.28 -21.10
C GLY A 258 11.88 16.43 -21.13
N TRP A 259 11.99 15.34 -20.34
CA TRP A 259 13.20 14.51 -20.31
C TRP A 259 12.98 13.06 -20.73
N LEU A 260 11.74 12.56 -20.59
CA LEU A 260 11.32 11.31 -21.21
C LEU A 260 10.90 11.51 -22.68
N GLU A 261 10.68 12.76 -23.14
CA GLU A 261 10.27 13.09 -24.52
C GLU A 261 11.06 12.33 -25.59
N PRO A 262 12.41 12.35 -25.56
CA PRO A 262 13.19 11.72 -26.62
C PRO A 262 12.94 10.21 -26.70
N GLU A 263 12.70 9.59 -25.55
CA GLU A 263 12.49 8.15 -25.42
C GLU A 263 11.04 7.77 -25.76
N LEU A 264 10.08 8.57 -25.29
CA LEU A 264 8.67 8.45 -25.64
C LEU A 264 8.42 8.68 -27.13
N ALA A 265 9.12 9.63 -27.75
CA ALA A 265 9.05 9.88 -29.18
C ALA A 265 9.49 8.65 -29.97
N LYS A 266 10.59 8.00 -29.58
CA LYS A 266 11.05 6.75 -30.18
C LYS A 266 10.06 5.60 -29.97
N LEU A 267 9.48 5.48 -28.78
CA LEU A 267 8.45 4.46 -28.51
C LEU A 267 7.14 4.73 -29.28
N SER A 268 6.87 5.99 -29.64
CA SER A 268 5.68 6.38 -30.41
C SER A 268 5.83 6.19 -31.92
N GLN A 269 7.04 5.94 -32.42
CA GLN A 269 7.26 5.64 -33.83
C GLN A 269 6.62 4.31 -34.21
N THR A 270 6.06 4.25 -35.42
CA THR A 270 5.55 2.99 -35.98
C THR A 270 6.69 1.98 -36.07
N VAL A 271 6.45 0.81 -35.48
CA VAL A 271 7.39 -0.31 -35.44
C VAL A 271 6.75 -1.54 -36.06
N ASP A 272 7.56 -2.54 -36.35
CA ASP A 272 7.06 -3.82 -36.85
C ASP A 272 6.20 -4.55 -35.79
N TYR A 273 5.45 -5.53 -36.27
CA TYR A 273 4.52 -6.31 -35.46
C TYR A 273 5.24 -7.21 -34.42
N LYS A 274 6.49 -7.65 -34.68
CA LYS A 274 7.32 -8.37 -33.69
C LYS A 274 7.70 -7.47 -32.52
N ILE A 275 8.15 -6.25 -32.79
CA ILE A 275 8.44 -5.26 -31.74
C ILE A 275 7.17 -4.93 -30.96
N THR A 276 6.05 -4.71 -31.66
CA THR A 276 4.75 -4.41 -31.01
C THR A 276 4.34 -5.54 -30.07
N LEU A 277 4.39 -6.80 -30.51
CA LEU A 277 4.13 -7.97 -29.68
C LEU A 277 5.04 -7.97 -28.44
N ASN A 278 6.35 -7.79 -28.63
CA ASN A 278 7.31 -7.77 -27.53
C ASN A 278 6.99 -6.68 -26.49
N ARG A 279 6.58 -5.48 -26.95
CA ARG A 279 6.17 -4.39 -26.06
C ARG A 279 4.90 -4.71 -25.27
N VAL A 280 3.86 -5.27 -25.90
CA VAL A 280 2.61 -5.65 -25.20
C VAL A 280 2.92 -6.64 -24.08
N VAL A 281 3.72 -7.67 -24.38
CA VAL A 281 4.14 -8.69 -23.41
C VAL A 281 5.01 -8.07 -22.31
N GLY A 282 5.96 -7.22 -22.68
CA GLY A 282 6.86 -6.53 -21.76
C GLY A 282 6.13 -5.62 -20.77
N VAL A 283 5.16 -4.83 -21.26
CA VAL A 283 4.32 -3.97 -20.41
C VAL A 283 3.45 -4.79 -19.47
N ALA A 284 2.81 -5.86 -19.97
CA ALA A 284 2.01 -6.75 -19.13
C ALA A 284 2.87 -7.38 -18.01
N PHE A 285 4.03 -7.93 -18.36
CA PHE A 285 4.97 -8.51 -17.41
C PHE A 285 5.47 -7.49 -16.38
N ASN A 286 5.83 -6.27 -16.83
CA ASN A 286 6.29 -5.22 -15.94
C ASN A 286 5.22 -4.85 -14.90
N ASN A 287 3.98 -4.59 -15.35
CA ASN A 287 2.90 -4.19 -14.44
C ASN A 287 2.58 -5.25 -13.39
N ILE A 288 2.53 -6.53 -13.77
CA ILE A 288 2.26 -7.61 -12.79
C ILE A 288 3.43 -7.83 -11.82
N SER A 289 4.67 -7.67 -12.29
CA SER A 289 5.87 -7.73 -11.43
C SER A 289 5.90 -6.57 -10.43
N GLU A 290 5.49 -5.38 -10.86
CA GLU A 290 5.41 -4.20 -10.01
C GLU A 290 4.25 -4.29 -9.02
N MET A 291 3.10 -4.86 -9.40
CA MET A 291 2.04 -5.21 -8.45
C MET A 291 2.57 -6.15 -7.35
N HIS A 292 3.31 -7.21 -7.73
CA HIS A 292 3.92 -8.12 -6.76
C HIS A 292 4.85 -7.39 -5.78
N SER A 293 5.74 -6.51 -6.30
CA SER A 293 6.65 -5.73 -5.46
C SER A 293 5.92 -4.73 -4.56
N ALA A 294 4.87 -4.08 -5.08
CA ALA A 294 4.06 -3.12 -4.33
C ALA A 294 3.32 -3.81 -3.17
N ILE A 295 2.77 -5.00 -3.39
CA ILE A 295 2.10 -5.78 -2.34
C ILE A 295 3.11 -6.20 -1.27
N ASP A 296 4.30 -6.67 -1.64
CA ASP A 296 5.34 -7.05 -0.67
C ASP A 296 5.73 -5.89 0.26
N LYS A 297 5.94 -4.70 -0.33
CA LYS A 297 6.21 -3.47 0.44
C LYS A 297 5.01 -3.09 1.33
N ALA A 298 3.79 -3.22 0.81
CA ALA A 298 2.58 -2.90 1.55
C ALA A 298 2.36 -3.83 2.75
N ILE A 299 2.63 -5.14 2.64
CA ILE A 299 2.56 -6.07 3.77
C ILE A 299 3.48 -5.59 4.90
N ASN A 300 4.73 -5.26 4.58
CA ASN A 300 5.69 -4.75 5.57
C ASN A 300 5.22 -3.44 6.22
N ASN A 301 4.71 -2.49 5.43
CA ASN A 301 4.30 -1.18 5.93
C ASN A 301 2.97 -1.21 6.70
N LEU A 302 2.01 -2.02 6.28
CA LEU A 302 0.66 -2.07 6.83
C LEU A 302 0.52 -3.04 8.00
N THR A 303 1.47 -3.98 8.19
CA THR A 303 1.51 -4.85 9.39
C THR A 303 1.46 -4.02 10.68
N TYR A 304 2.06 -2.84 10.66
CA TYR A 304 2.03 -1.91 11.78
C TYR A 304 0.61 -1.58 12.26
N MET A 305 -0.36 -1.43 11.35
CA MET A 305 -1.75 -1.13 11.74
C MET A 305 -2.34 -2.25 12.61
N SER A 306 -2.08 -3.52 12.26
CA SER A 306 -2.51 -4.65 13.08
C SER A 306 -1.84 -4.65 14.44
N THR A 307 -0.53 -4.37 14.49
CA THR A 307 0.20 -4.27 15.77
C THR A 307 -0.34 -3.15 16.63
N GLN A 308 -0.71 -1.99 16.05
CA GLN A 308 -1.25 -0.89 16.84
C GLN A 308 -2.60 -1.18 17.45
N TRP A 309 -3.51 -1.86 16.75
CA TRP A 309 -4.76 -2.27 17.35
C TRP A 309 -4.55 -3.29 18.48
N HIS A 310 -3.61 -4.22 18.30
CA HIS A 310 -3.22 -5.16 19.35
C HIS A 310 -2.63 -4.45 20.59
N ASP A 311 -1.73 -3.50 20.38
CA ASP A 311 -1.15 -2.69 21.45
C ASP A 311 -2.24 -1.90 22.20
N LEU A 312 -3.18 -1.30 21.46
CA LEU A 312 -4.31 -0.58 22.04
C LEU A 312 -5.22 -1.48 22.89
N ASP A 313 -5.47 -2.73 22.48
CA ASP A 313 -6.26 -3.68 23.28
C ASP A 313 -5.61 -3.91 24.66
N SER A 314 -4.28 -4.05 24.67
CA SER A 314 -3.49 -4.19 25.88
C SER A 314 -3.52 -2.94 26.75
N LYS A 315 -3.39 -1.75 26.15
CA LYS A 315 -3.46 -0.46 26.88
C LYS A 315 -4.84 -0.22 27.49
N TYR A 316 -5.91 -0.50 26.75
CA TYR A 316 -7.28 -0.36 27.25
C TYR A 316 -7.58 -1.38 28.35
N SER A 317 -7.02 -2.58 28.28
CA SER A 317 -7.04 -3.55 29.39
C SER A 317 -6.33 -3.02 30.63
N GLY A 318 -5.17 -2.39 30.46
CA GLY A 318 -4.45 -1.71 31.54
C GLY A 318 -5.31 -0.62 32.19
N VAL A 319 -5.90 0.27 31.38
CA VAL A 319 -6.80 1.33 31.85
C VAL A 319 -7.95 0.77 32.69
N LEU A 320 -8.59 -0.32 32.26
CA LEU A 320 -9.64 -1.00 33.04
C LEU A 320 -9.12 -1.46 34.41
N GLY A 321 -7.92 -2.05 34.47
CA GLY A 321 -7.28 -2.42 35.74
C GLY A 321 -7.00 -1.22 36.65
N HIS A 322 -6.58 -0.08 36.07
CA HIS A 322 -6.40 1.16 36.83
C HIS A 322 -7.72 1.73 37.33
N ILE A 323 -8.80 1.64 36.56
CA ILE A 323 -10.15 2.04 37.00
C ILE A 323 -10.60 1.15 38.16
N ASP A 324 -10.43 -0.17 38.08
CA ASP A 324 -10.81 -1.10 39.13
C ASP A 324 -10.05 -0.83 40.44
N ASN A 325 -8.74 -0.58 40.35
CA ASN A 325 -7.90 -0.22 41.50
C ASN A 325 -8.27 1.14 42.10
N ALA A 326 -8.46 2.16 41.25
CA ALA A 326 -8.84 3.49 41.71
C ALA A 326 -10.22 3.49 42.36
N SER A 327 -11.16 2.67 41.88
CA SER A 327 -12.53 2.58 42.41
C SER A 327 -12.58 2.25 43.90
N GLN A 328 -11.58 1.53 44.43
CA GLN A 328 -11.44 1.18 45.85
C GLN A 328 -11.08 2.38 46.75
N LYS A 329 -10.65 3.51 46.17
CA LYS A 329 -10.28 4.71 46.92
C LYS A 329 -11.52 5.53 47.29
N ALA A 330 -11.49 6.13 48.48
CA ALA A 330 -12.52 7.05 48.97
C ALA A 330 -12.42 8.47 48.37
N ASP A 331 -11.33 8.80 47.70
CA ASP A 331 -11.10 10.11 47.07
C ASP A 331 -12.08 10.36 45.91
N GLN A 332 -12.78 11.50 45.94
CA GLN A 332 -13.67 11.93 44.86
C GLN A 332 -12.92 12.20 43.55
N ASN A 333 -11.62 12.51 43.62
CA ASN A 333 -10.76 12.78 42.48
C ASN A 333 -10.02 11.54 41.94
N LYS A 334 -10.40 10.34 42.40
CA LYS A 334 -9.70 9.07 42.12
C LYS A 334 -9.46 8.75 40.65
N PHE A 335 -10.24 9.33 39.72
CA PHE A 335 -10.10 9.12 38.27
C PHE A 335 -9.49 10.29 37.50
N LYS A 336 -9.07 11.38 38.16
CA LYS A 336 -8.47 12.55 37.47
C LYS A 336 -7.26 12.20 36.61
N PHE A 337 -6.56 11.11 36.92
CA PHE A 337 -5.44 10.61 36.13
C PHE A 337 -5.80 10.27 34.67
N LEU A 338 -7.07 9.99 34.36
CA LEU A 338 -7.52 9.67 33.00
C LEU A 338 -7.85 10.91 32.15
N ALA A 339 -8.06 12.07 32.76
CA ALA A 339 -8.58 13.25 32.05
C ALA A 339 -7.64 13.72 30.93
N LEU A 340 -6.34 13.80 31.22
CA LEU A 340 -5.34 14.20 30.23
C LEU A 340 -5.23 13.18 29.09
N ASN A 341 -5.27 11.87 29.40
CA ASN A 341 -5.21 10.82 28.40
C ASN A 341 -6.42 10.82 27.47
N LEU A 342 -7.63 11.04 28.02
CA LEU A 342 -8.86 11.10 27.26
C LEU A 342 -8.87 12.31 26.30
N ASN A 343 -8.40 13.47 26.76
CA ASN A 343 -8.29 14.68 25.94
C ASN A 343 -7.29 14.49 24.80
N ALA A 344 -6.08 13.99 25.11
CA ALA A 344 -5.07 13.73 24.09
C ALA A 344 -5.57 12.72 23.04
N ALA A 345 -6.26 11.67 23.47
CA ALA A 345 -6.82 10.67 22.56
C ALA A 345 -7.91 11.24 21.66
N LYS A 346 -8.78 12.12 22.17
CA LYS A 346 -9.83 12.78 21.35
C LYS A 346 -9.21 13.50 20.14
N ASP A 347 -8.18 14.30 20.38
CA ASP A 347 -7.55 15.08 19.32
C ASP A 347 -6.77 14.17 18.36
N SER A 348 -6.06 13.17 18.89
CA SER A 348 -5.28 12.23 18.07
C SER A 348 -6.18 11.39 17.14
N TRP A 349 -7.27 10.84 17.65
CA TRP A 349 -8.22 10.06 16.84
C TRP A 349 -8.90 10.90 15.77
N LYS A 350 -9.17 12.18 16.06
CA LYS A 350 -9.72 13.12 15.07
C LYS A 350 -8.76 13.38 13.92
N THR A 351 -7.46 13.51 14.20
CA THR A 351 -6.42 13.63 13.16
C THR A 351 -6.39 12.38 12.29
N LEU A 352 -6.30 11.20 12.89
CA LEU A 352 -6.26 9.92 12.17
C LEU A 352 -7.52 9.66 11.35
N ARG A 353 -8.69 10.06 11.86
CA ARG A 353 -9.94 10.02 11.10
C ARG A 353 -9.85 10.87 9.84
N THR A 354 -9.38 12.10 9.95
CA THR A 354 -9.32 13.03 8.82
C THR A 354 -8.45 12.45 7.70
N ASP A 355 -7.33 11.86 8.09
CA ASP A 355 -6.41 11.17 7.18
C ASP A 355 -7.08 9.93 6.54
N ALA A 356 -7.79 9.11 7.34
CA ALA A 356 -8.50 7.93 6.86
C ALA A 356 -9.68 8.28 5.91
N VAL A 357 -10.44 9.35 6.19
CA VAL A 357 -11.52 9.84 5.32
C VAL A 357 -10.94 10.27 3.97
N THR A 358 -9.89 11.10 3.99
CA THR A 358 -9.22 11.59 2.78
C THR A 358 -8.79 10.44 1.88
N LEU A 359 -8.16 9.42 2.47
CA LEU A 359 -7.71 8.25 1.75
C LEU A 359 -8.88 7.41 1.21
N LYS A 360 -9.91 7.16 2.04
CA LYS A 360 -11.10 6.40 1.65
C LYS A 360 -11.86 7.05 0.50
N GLU A 361 -11.96 8.37 0.48
CA GLU A 361 -12.60 9.12 -0.60
C GLU A 361 -11.80 9.02 -1.90
N GLY A 362 -10.48 9.27 -1.86
CA GLY A 362 -9.64 9.11 -3.05
C GLY A 362 -9.68 7.69 -3.61
N LEU A 363 -9.67 6.66 -2.76
CA LEU A 363 -9.86 5.25 -3.16
C LEU A 363 -11.17 4.98 -3.92
N LYS A 364 -12.26 5.70 -3.61
CA LYS A 364 -13.54 5.57 -4.32
C LYS A 364 -13.53 6.29 -5.68
N GLU A 365 -12.73 7.35 -5.80
CA GLU A 365 -12.53 8.11 -7.02
C GLU A 365 -11.59 7.39 -8.01
N LEU A 366 -10.69 6.54 -7.50
CA LEU A 366 -9.90 5.57 -8.27
C LEU A 366 -10.81 4.46 -8.85
N LYS A 367 -11.65 4.85 -9.82
CA LYS A 367 -12.43 3.93 -10.65
C LYS A 367 -11.62 3.55 -11.88
N VAL A 368 -11.45 2.24 -12.09
CA VAL A 368 -11.14 1.72 -13.42
C VAL A 368 -12.45 1.76 -14.21
N GLN A 369 -12.54 2.61 -15.23
CA GLN A 369 -13.71 2.58 -16.11
C GLN A 369 -13.77 1.22 -16.82
N PRO A 370 -14.92 0.52 -16.83
CA PRO A 370 -15.08 -0.66 -17.66
C PRO A 370 -15.07 -0.21 -19.12
N VAL A 371 -14.04 -0.60 -19.89
CA VAL A 371 -14.08 -0.43 -21.34
C VAL A 371 -15.10 -1.43 -21.88
N THR A 372 -16.25 -0.90 -22.30
CA THR A 372 -17.15 -1.63 -23.19
C THR A 372 -16.36 -1.90 -24.47
N PRO A 373 -16.26 -3.14 -24.97
CA PRO A 373 -15.45 -3.44 -26.14
C PRO A 373 -15.91 -2.58 -27.32
N GLN A 374 -15.08 -1.62 -27.70
CA GLN A 374 -15.40 -0.70 -28.77
C GLN A 374 -15.24 -1.48 -30.08
N LYS A 375 -16.38 -1.95 -30.60
CA LYS A 375 -16.52 -2.44 -31.97
C LYS A 375 -15.81 -1.45 -32.90
N SER A 376 -14.85 -1.97 -33.66
CA SER A 376 -14.03 -1.27 -34.66
C SER A 376 -14.75 -0.08 -35.29
N ARG A 377 -14.29 1.13 -34.99
CA ARG A 377 -14.60 2.33 -35.79
C ARG A 377 -13.31 2.92 -36.31
N ASN A 378 -13.30 3.08 -37.63
CA ASN A 378 -12.26 3.61 -38.48
C ASN A 378 -11.46 4.76 -37.86
N ILE A 379 -10.14 4.62 -37.99
CA ILE A 379 -9.13 5.61 -37.67
C ILE A 379 -9.33 6.82 -38.59
N GLY A 380 -9.66 7.97 -38.00
CA GLY A 380 -9.78 9.24 -38.69
C GLY A 380 -9.21 10.38 -37.84
N SER A 381 -7.97 10.76 -38.13
CA SER A 381 -7.30 12.03 -37.81
C SER A 381 -7.21 12.47 -36.33
N PHE A 382 -6.04 12.25 -35.73
CA PHE A 382 -5.60 12.70 -34.41
C PHE A 382 -5.15 14.19 -34.36
N SER A 383 -5.68 15.07 -35.23
CA SER A 383 -5.19 16.46 -35.35
C SER A 383 -5.87 17.49 -34.43
N ASN A 384 -6.97 17.16 -33.73
CA ASN A 384 -7.80 18.20 -33.09
C ASN A 384 -7.88 18.20 -31.55
N LEU A 385 -7.13 17.33 -30.86
CA LEU A 385 -7.18 17.24 -29.39
C LEU A 385 -6.11 18.07 -28.65
N LEU A 386 -5.29 18.82 -29.38
CA LEU A 386 -4.21 19.66 -28.82
C LEU A 386 -4.56 21.16 -28.76
N LYS A 387 -5.84 21.54 -28.88
CA LYS A 387 -6.28 22.95 -28.88
C LYS A 387 -7.27 23.36 -27.79
N VAL A 388 -7.57 22.49 -26.82
CA VAL A 388 -8.38 22.88 -25.66
C VAL A 388 -7.79 22.29 -24.38
N LEU A 389 -6.62 22.80 -24.00
CA LEU A 389 -6.01 22.92 -22.68
C LEU A 389 -4.87 23.94 -22.83
#